data_AF-A0A1G6YUJ0-F1
#
_entry.id   AF-A0A1G6YUJ0-F1
#
_cell.length_a   1.000
_cell.length_b   1.000
_cell.length_c   1.000
_cell.angle_alpha   90.00
_cell.angle_beta   90.00
_cell.angle_gamma   90.00
#
_symmetry.space_group_name_H-M   'P 1'
#
loop_
_entity.id
_entity.type
_entity.pdbx_description
1 polymer ?
#
loop_
_entity_poly.entity_id
_entity_poly.type
_entity_poly.pdbx_seq_one_letter_code
_entity_poly.pdbx_strand_id
1 'polypeptide(L)'
;MGFVRTNAVAFLALFVALGGTSYAAVQLPKNSVTSQQVKNGSLLRKDFKTGQVPAGARGPQGLRGVPGAAGAPGEPGLPGLQGEPGRSALTTLEAGETVRGYVGGDFHTPAAGSDWRAVASFPIPGSSAPGTVYIDGVTPGETCAGTALVPTAPVDTLCVYPQGAANPFLGGASHTAFAPTKFGFYVTWSPTSVGDTYFSGTYAYTQAAL
;
A
#
# COMPACT_ATOMS: atom_id res chain seq x y z
N MET A 1 -33.00 -131.14 15.66
CA MET A 1 -32.44 -130.06 14.82
C MET A 1 -32.94 -130.16 13.37
N GLY A 2 -34.26 -130.11 13.14
CA GLY A 2 -34.85 -130.21 11.78
C GLY A 2 -35.29 -128.89 11.15
N PHE A 3 -35.53 -127.85 11.96
CA PHE A 3 -36.20 -126.63 11.51
C PHE A 3 -35.39 -125.76 10.53
N VAL A 4 -34.07 -125.68 10.71
CA VAL A 4 -33.21 -124.83 9.86
C VAL A 4 -32.98 -125.46 8.47
N ARG A 5 -32.96 -126.80 8.38
CA ARG A 5 -32.80 -127.51 7.10
C ARG A 5 -34.03 -127.35 6.19
N THR A 6 -35.24 -127.32 6.76
CA THR A 6 -36.48 -127.21 5.99
C THR A 6 -36.77 -125.78 5.54
N ASN A 7 -36.24 -124.75 6.22
CA ASN A 7 -36.60 -123.34 5.98
C ASN A 7 -35.50 -122.49 5.34
N ALA A 8 -34.37 -123.07 4.90
CA ALA A 8 -33.24 -122.33 4.32
C ALA A 8 -33.64 -121.48 3.09
N VAL A 9 -34.54 -121.99 2.24
CA VAL A 9 -35.03 -121.27 1.05
C VAL A 9 -35.86 -120.05 1.45
N ALA A 10 -36.66 -120.13 2.53
CA ALA A 10 -37.47 -119.01 3.01
C ALA A 10 -36.59 -117.86 3.54
N PHE A 11 -35.50 -118.17 4.25
CA PHE A 11 -34.55 -117.15 4.69
C PHE A 11 -33.79 -116.48 3.53
N LEU A 12 -33.40 -117.24 2.51
CA LEU A 12 -32.75 -116.67 1.31
C LEU A 12 -33.71 -115.75 0.54
N ALA A 13 -34.96 -116.19 0.34
CA ALA A 13 -36.00 -115.40 -0.33
C ALA A 13 -36.31 -114.10 0.44
N LEU A 14 -36.35 -114.16 1.78
CA LEU A 14 -36.56 -112.99 2.61
C LEU A 14 -35.38 -112.00 2.53
N PHE A 15 -34.15 -112.49 2.47
CA PHE A 15 -32.96 -111.64 2.32
C PHE A 15 -32.92 -110.94 0.95
N VAL A 16 -33.31 -111.64 -0.11
CA VAL A 16 -33.42 -111.05 -1.46
C VAL A 16 -34.57 -110.05 -1.55
N ALA A 17 -35.72 -110.35 -0.93
CA ALA A 17 -36.88 -109.44 -0.90
C ALA A 17 -36.59 -108.14 -0.11
N LEU A 18 -35.80 -108.22 0.96
CA LEU A 18 -35.38 -107.04 1.74
C LEU A 18 -34.21 -106.28 1.09
N GLY A 19 -33.40 -106.92 0.26
CA GLY A 19 -32.25 -106.29 -0.41
C GLY A 19 -32.58 -105.54 -1.72
N GLY A 20 -33.75 -105.79 -2.32
CA GLY A 20 -34.11 -105.29 -3.65
C GLY A 20 -34.26 -103.77 -3.78
N THR A 21 -34.50 -103.04 -2.68
CA THR A 21 -34.75 -101.58 -2.72
C THR A 21 -33.49 -100.74 -2.52
N SER A 22 -32.39 -101.31 -2.00
CA SER A 22 -31.19 -100.52 -1.68
C SER A 22 -30.26 -100.24 -2.86
N TYR A 23 -30.37 -100.97 -3.97
CA TYR A 23 -29.40 -100.81 -5.07
C TYR A 23 -29.66 -99.59 -5.97
N ALA A 24 -30.88 -99.03 -5.97
CA ALA A 24 -31.21 -97.86 -6.78
C ALA A 24 -30.78 -96.52 -6.15
N ALA A 25 -30.45 -96.49 -4.86
CA ALA A 25 -30.15 -95.24 -4.14
C ALA A 25 -28.67 -94.81 -4.17
N VAL A 26 -27.76 -95.69 -4.63
CA VAL A 26 -26.32 -95.47 -4.45
C VAL A 26 -25.66 -94.85 -5.68
N GLN A 27 -26.25 -94.98 -6.87
CA GLN A 27 -25.59 -94.54 -8.10
C GLN A 27 -26.56 -93.90 -9.08
N LEU A 28 -26.72 -92.58 -8.94
CA LEU A 28 -27.43 -91.77 -9.92
C LEU A 28 -26.55 -91.60 -11.18
N PRO A 29 -27.08 -91.84 -12.39
CA PRO A 29 -26.41 -91.47 -13.62
C PRO A 29 -26.06 -89.97 -13.66
N LYS A 30 -25.00 -89.62 -14.41
CA LYS A 30 -24.67 -88.21 -14.63
C LYS A 30 -25.86 -87.48 -15.27
N ASN A 31 -26.10 -86.25 -14.84
CA ASN A 31 -27.20 -85.37 -15.30
C ASN A 31 -28.62 -85.79 -14.87
N SER A 32 -28.78 -86.74 -13.94
CA SER A 32 -30.10 -87.11 -13.39
C SER A 32 -30.64 -86.12 -12.34
N VAL A 33 -29.84 -85.15 -11.90
CA VAL A 33 -30.27 -84.05 -11.03
C VAL A 33 -30.46 -82.79 -11.87
N THR A 34 -31.72 -82.38 -12.02
CA THR A 34 -32.15 -81.19 -12.75
C THR A 34 -32.54 -80.07 -11.78
N SER A 35 -32.79 -78.87 -12.30
CA SER A 35 -33.20 -77.72 -11.48
C SER A 35 -34.51 -77.96 -10.71
N GLN A 36 -35.40 -78.83 -11.18
CA GLN A 36 -36.64 -79.16 -10.48
C GLN A 36 -36.41 -79.90 -9.15
N GLN A 37 -35.28 -80.59 -9.02
CA GLN A 37 -34.89 -81.31 -7.80
C GLN A 37 -34.05 -80.45 -6.85
N VAL A 38 -33.70 -79.22 -7.23
CA VAL A 38 -32.88 -78.30 -6.43
C VAL A 38 -33.73 -77.11 -5.99
N LYS A 39 -33.79 -76.86 -4.68
CA LYS A 39 -34.52 -75.72 -4.13
C LYS A 39 -33.69 -74.44 -4.22
N ASN A 40 -34.31 -73.31 -4.60
CA ASN A 40 -33.61 -72.03 -4.64
C ASN A 40 -33.01 -71.68 -3.27
N GLY A 41 -31.71 -71.33 -3.27
CA GLY A 41 -30.94 -71.00 -2.06
C GLY A 41 -30.52 -72.22 -1.21
N SER A 42 -30.81 -73.46 -1.64
CA SER A 42 -30.38 -74.65 -0.89
C SER A 42 -28.92 -75.03 -1.11
N LEU A 43 -28.30 -74.50 -2.16
CA LEU A 43 -26.89 -74.73 -2.46
C LEU A 43 -26.01 -73.70 -1.74
N LEU A 44 -25.01 -74.21 -1.02
CA LEU A 44 -24.00 -73.44 -0.34
C LEU A 44 -22.76 -73.30 -1.23
N ARG A 45 -21.89 -72.34 -0.93
CA ARG A 45 -20.64 -72.13 -1.69
C ARG A 45 -19.79 -73.42 -1.78
N LYS A 46 -19.83 -74.27 -0.75
CA LYS A 46 -19.10 -75.55 -0.70
C LYS A 46 -19.61 -76.60 -1.70
N ASP A 47 -20.84 -76.46 -2.20
CA ASP A 47 -21.44 -77.39 -3.16
C ASP A 47 -20.96 -77.13 -4.59
N PHE A 48 -20.26 -76.01 -4.79
CA PHE A 48 -19.65 -75.61 -6.05
C PHE A 48 -18.14 -75.82 -5.99
N LYS A 49 -17.56 -76.29 -7.10
CA LYS A 49 -16.11 -76.34 -7.26
C LYS A 49 -15.54 -74.92 -7.30
N THR A 50 -14.29 -74.77 -6.86
CA THR A 50 -13.56 -73.50 -6.94
C THR A 50 -13.63 -72.93 -8.37
N GLY A 51 -14.06 -71.67 -8.48
CA GLY A 51 -14.23 -70.97 -9.75
C GLY A 51 -15.61 -71.07 -10.40
N GLN A 52 -16.54 -71.90 -9.89
CA GLN A 52 -17.90 -71.99 -10.43
C GLN A 52 -18.84 -70.86 -9.96
N VAL A 53 -18.51 -70.17 -8.86
CA VAL A 53 -19.25 -69.00 -8.39
C VAL A 53 -18.44 -67.74 -8.72
N PRO A 54 -18.92 -66.87 -9.63
CA PRO A 54 -18.25 -65.61 -9.91
C PRO A 54 -18.10 -64.77 -8.65
N ALA A 55 -16.94 -64.11 -8.49
CA ALA A 55 -16.79 -63.09 -7.45
C ALA A 55 -17.79 -61.96 -7.70
N GLY A 56 -18.39 -61.42 -6.63
CA GLY A 56 -19.23 -60.23 -6.74
C GLY A 56 -18.45 -59.06 -7.34
N ALA A 57 -19.15 -58.17 -8.05
CA ALA A 57 -18.52 -56.97 -8.58
C ALA A 57 -17.89 -56.14 -7.46
N ARG A 58 -16.70 -55.57 -7.73
CA ARG A 58 -16.07 -54.61 -6.82
C ARG A 58 -17.02 -53.42 -6.63
N GLY A 59 -17.23 -53.01 -5.38
CA GLY A 59 -18.05 -51.84 -5.07
C GLY A 59 -17.50 -50.57 -5.73
N PRO A 60 -18.36 -49.55 -5.96
CA PRO A 60 -17.94 -48.30 -6.58
C PRO A 60 -16.87 -47.59 -5.72
N GLN A 61 -15.98 -46.84 -6.37
CA GLN A 61 -15.02 -45.98 -5.68
C GLN A 61 -15.79 -44.91 -4.88
N GLY A 62 -15.34 -44.63 -3.65
CA GLY A 62 -15.92 -43.58 -2.82
C GLY A 62 -15.80 -42.20 -3.48
N LEU A 63 -16.73 -41.30 -3.15
CA LEU A 63 -16.72 -39.93 -3.66
C LEU A 63 -15.44 -39.20 -3.22
N ARG A 64 -14.94 -38.31 -4.08
CA ARG A 64 -13.83 -37.41 -3.74
C ARG A 64 -14.25 -36.49 -2.59
N GLY A 65 -13.37 -36.29 -1.61
CA GLY A 65 -13.61 -35.35 -0.51
C GLY A 65 -13.81 -33.92 -1.00
N VAL A 66 -14.61 -33.15 -0.27
CA VAL A 66 -14.85 -31.73 -0.56
C VAL A 66 -13.55 -30.92 -0.43
N PRO A 67 -13.33 -29.89 -1.27
CA PRO A 67 -12.24 -28.94 -1.07
C PRO A 67 -12.28 -28.32 0.34
N GLY A 68 -11.10 -28.04 0.91
CA GLY A 68 -11.02 -27.33 2.19
C GLY A 68 -11.57 -25.90 2.10
N ALA A 69 -12.00 -25.36 3.24
CA ALA A 69 -12.45 -23.97 3.33
C ALA A 69 -11.30 -23.00 2.97
N ALA A 70 -11.66 -21.84 2.41
CA ALA A 70 -10.71 -20.77 2.19
C ALA A 70 -10.11 -20.29 3.52
N GLY A 71 -8.83 -19.89 3.50
CA GLY A 71 -8.18 -19.30 4.67
C GLY A 71 -8.83 -17.98 5.08
N ALA A 72 -8.71 -17.62 6.35
CA ALA A 72 -9.16 -16.32 6.84
C ALA A 72 -8.41 -15.18 6.13
N PRO A 73 -9.06 -14.00 5.94
CA PRO A 73 -8.37 -12.80 5.50
C PRO A 73 -7.18 -12.47 6.41
N GLY A 74 -6.12 -11.88 5.84
CA GLY A 74 -5.00 -11.40 6.64
C GLY A 74 -5.41 -10.23 7.55
N GLU A 75 -4.68 -10.05 8.65
CA GLU A 75 -4.84 -8.91 9.55
C GLU A 75 -4.59 -7.59 8.80
N PRO A 76 -5.30 -6.50 9.13
CA PRO A 76 -5.00 -5.17 8.62
C PRO A 76 -3.55 -4.75 8.90
N GLY A 77 -2.97 -3.95 8.01
CA GLY A 77 -1.65 -3.35 8.24
C GLY A 77 -1.66 -2.38 9.42
N LEU A 78 -0.48 -2.18 10.04
CA LEU A 78 -0.31 -1.19 11.10
C LEU A 78 -0.53 0.24 10.55
N PRO A 79 -1.04 1.18 11.37
CA PRO A 79 -1.09 2.59 11.02
C PRO A 79 0.31 3.13 10.65
N GLY A 80 0.34 4.12 9.74
CA GLY A 80 1.58 4.84 9.42
C GLY A 80 2.13 5.62 10.61
N LEU A 81 3.44 5.89 10.61
CA LEU A 81 4.07 6.78 11.59
C LEU A 81 3.54 8.21 11.45
N GLN A 82 3.45 8.93 12.58
CA GLN A 82 3.18 10.37 12.56
C GLN A 82 4.34 11.10 11.86
N GLY A 83 4.02 12.12 11.05
CA GLY A 83 5.04 12.96 10.43
C GLY A 83 5.80 13.83 11.45
N GLU A 84 7.00 14.27 11.07
CA GLU A 84 7.82 15.18 11.88
C GLU A 84 7.09 16.51 12.14
N PRO A 85 7.29 17.15 13.31
CA PRO A 85 6.76 18.48 13.57
C PRO A 85 7.25 19.51 12.54
N GLY A 86 6.38 20.46 12.16
CA GLY A 86 6.78 21.58 11.31
C GLY A 86 7.76 22.54 12.00
N ARG A 87 8.63 23.20 11.23
CA ARG A 87 9.52 24.25 11.75
C ARG A 87 8.72 25.46 12.27
N SER A 88 9.19 26.05 13.36
CA SER A 88 8.61 27.30 13.88
C SER A 88 8.97 28.48 12.98
N ALA A 89 8.02 29.39 12.74
CA ALA A 89 8.29 30.68 12.08
C ALA A 89 9.14 31.63 12.95
N LEU A 90 9.35 31.30 14.23
CA LEU A 90 10.24 32.02 15.14
C LEU A 90 11.68 31.51 15.09
N THR A 91 11.93 30.38 14.43
CA THR A 91 13.29 29.88 14.19
C THR A 91 13.92 30.69 13.08
N THR A 92 15.16 31.14 13.27
CA THR A 92 15.89 31.94 12.27
C THR A 92 16.06 31.21 10.95
N LEU A 93 16.26 31.97 9.86
CA LEU A 93 16.59 31.41 8.55
C LEU A 93 17.85 30.54 8.60
N GLU A 94 17.79 29.40 7.92
CA GLU A 94 18.95 28.54 7.69
C GLU A 94 19.74 29.01 6.45
N ALA A 95 20.97 28.54 6.33
CA ALA A 95 21.84 28.86 5.19
C ALA A 95 21.16 28.51 3.85
N GLY A 96 21.15 29.44 2.91
CA GLY A 96 20.52 29.27 1.59
C GLY A 96 19.00 29.47 1.57
N GLU A 97 18.34 29.58 2.73
CA GLU A 97 16.92 29.93 2.76
C GLU A 97 16.71 31.38 2.32
N THR A 98 15.61 31.61 1.61
CA THR A 98 15.26 32.94 1.09
C THR A 98 13.95 33.42 1.69
N VAL A 99 14.01 34.55 2.40
CA VAL A 99 12.81 35.28 2.83
C VAL A 99 12.43 36.32 1.79
N ARG A 100 11.13 36.56 1.62
CA ARG A 100 10.58 37.55 0.71
C ARG A 100 9.53 38.39 1.40
N GLY A 101 9.32 39.60 0.92
CA GLY A 101 8.27 40.46 1.43
C GLY A 101 8.12 41.75 0.62
N TYR A 102 7.45 42.71 1.24
CA TYR A 102 7.19 44.03 0.68
C TYR A 102 7.81 45.10 1.57
N VAL A 103 8.31 46.16 0.95
CA VAL A 103 8.79 47.37 1.61
C VAL A 103 8.22 48.57 0.90
N GLY A 104 7.75 49.55 1.66
CA GLY A 104 7.27 50.79 1.09
C GLY A 104 6.51 51.65 2.06
N GLY A 105 6.16 52.84 1.60
CA GLY A 105 5.35 53.81 2.31
C GLY A 105 5.06 55.00 1.42
N ASP A 106 3.93 55.64 1.71
CA ASP A 106 3.46 56.86 1.05
C ASP A 106 3.38 57.96 2.11
N PHE A 107 4.02 59.08 1.82
CA PHE A 107 4.26 60.16 2.77
C PHE A 107 4.07 61.51 2.10
N HIS A 108 3.90 62.54 2.93
CA HIS A 108 3.89 63.92 2.49
C HIS A 108 5.11 64.64 3.06
N THR A 109 6.02 65.10 2.20
CA THR A 109 7.22 65.81 2.65
C THR A 109 6.98 67.33 2.76
N PRO A 110 7.28 67.96 3.91
CA PRO A 110 7.12 69.40 4.09
C PRO A 110 8.26 70.21 3.46
N ALA A 111 9.35 69.56 3.05
CA ALA A 111 10.55 70.21 2.48
C ALA A 111 11.31 69.26 1.53
N ALA A 112 11.88 69.82 0.46
CA ALA A 112 12.87 69.14 -0.35
C ALA A 112 14.15 68.84 0.48
N GLY A 113 14.84 67.75 0.17
CA GLY A 113 16.06 67.32 0.86
C GLY A 113 15.84 66.68 2.23
N SER A 114 14.58 66.52 2.67
CA SER A 114 14.26 65.78 3.91
C SER A 114 14.70 64.32 3.80
N ASP A 115 15.05 63.68 4.91
CA ASP A 115 15.41 62.25 4.94
C ASP A 115 14.19 61.40 5.30
N TRP A 116 13.72 60.61 4.33
CA TRP A 116 12.58 59.71 4.48
C TRP A 116 13.02 58.27 4.35
N ARG A 117 12.31 57.38 5.07
CA ARG A 117 12.58 55.94 5.04
C ARG A 117 11.33 55.08 5.08
N ALA A 118 11.36 53.99 4.32
CA ALA A 118 10.42 52.88 4.44
C ALA A 118 11.14 51.71 5.11
N VAL A 119 10.51 51.09 6.11
CA VAL A 119 11.09 50.01 6.91
C VAL A 119 10.36 48.70 6.61
N ALA A 120 11.10 47.59 6.52
CA ALA A 120 10.53 46.26 6.46
C ALA A 120 11.19 45.33 7.48
N SER A 121 10.36 44.65 8.25
CA SER A 121 10.78 43.51 9.07
C SER A 121 10.76 42.25 8.22
N PHE A 122 11.75 41.38 8.43
CA PHE A 122 11.71 40.04 7.84
C PHE A 122 10.65 39.19 8.54
N PRO A 123 9.79 38.47 7.79
CA PRO A 123 8.86 37.49 8.36
C PRO A 123 9.55 36.45 9.24
N ILE A 124 10.76 36.06 8.88
CA ILE A 124 11.64 35.17 9.64
C ILE A 124 12.98 35.90 9.80
N PRO A 125 13.48 36.12 11.03
CA PRO A 125 14.77 36.74 11.24
C PRO A 125 15.90 35.92 10.59
N GLY A 126 16.89 36.59 10.03
CA GLY A 126 18.14 35.95 9.65
C GLY A 126 18.90 35.44 10.88
N SER A 127 19.90 34.59 10.64
CA SER A 127 20.91 34.28 11.66
C SER A 127 21.94 35.42 11.79
N SER A 128 22.17 36.16 10.70
CA SER A 128 23.00 37.38 10.60
C SER A 128 22.27 38.48 9.82
N ALA A 129 22.81 39.70 9.87
CA ALA A 129 22.42 40.74 8.92
C ALA A 129 22.93 40.38 7.51
N PRO A 130 22.26 40.80 6.42
CA PRO A 130 22.75 40.62 5.06
C PRO A 130 24.12 41.27 4.87
N GLY A 131 25.09 40.53 4.32
CA GLY A 131 26.42 41.06 4.03
C GLY A 131 26.43 42.07 2.87
N THR A 132 25.53 41.89 1.90
CA THR A 132 25.36 42.80 0.76
C THR A 132 23.91 43.26 0.61
N VAL A 133 23.72 44.52 0.22
CA VAL A 133 22.40 45.11 0.03
C VAL A 133 22.35 45.87 -1.29
N TYR A 134 21.37 45.55 -2.12
CA TYR A 134 21.15 46.15 -3.44
C TYR A 134 19.69 46.56 -3.65
N ILE A 135 19.51 47.59 -4.46
CA ILE A 135 18.24 47.95 -5.07
C ILE A 135 18.40 47.76 -6.58
N ASP A 136 17.59 46.88 -7.15
CA ASP A 136 17.56 46.56 -8.58
C ASP A 136 17.34 47.83 -9.42
N GLY A 137 18.18 48.02 -10.44
CA GLY A 137 18.18 49.21 -11.31
C GLY A 137 18.58 50.53 -10.65
N VAL A 138 18.93 50.56 -9.35
CA VAL A 138 19.28 51.78 -8.61
C VAL A 138 20.70 51.72 -8.06
N THR A 139 21.12 50.58 -7.51
CA THR A 139 22.48 50.41 -6.97
C THR A 139 23.46 50.06 -8.09
N PRO A 140 24.54 50.82 -8.30
CA PRO A 140 25.54 50.49 -9.31
C PRO A 140 26.22 49.15 -9.07
N GLY A 141 26.30 48.31 -10.11
CA GLY A 141 26.98 47.01 -10.05
C GLY A 141 26.25 45.95 -9.23
N GLU A 142 24.95 46.12 -9.01
CA GLU A 142 24.11 45.12 -8.37
C GLU A 142 24.10 43.78 -9.14
N THR A 143 23.81 42.69 -8.41
CA THR A 143 23.79 41.32 -8.95
C THR A 143 22.45 40.62 -8.72
N CYS A 144 21.38 41.38 -8.57
CA CYS A 144 20.01 40.91 -8.48
C CYS A 144 19.56 40.40 -9.86
N ALA A 145 18.96 39.21 -9.91
CA ALA A 145 18.58 38.54 -11.16
C ALA A 145 17.06 38.28 -11.27
N GLY A 146 16.29 38.68 -10.26
CA GLY A 146 14.84 38.48 -10.17
C GLY A 146 14.03 39.63 -10.74
N THR A 147 12.76 39.69 -10.36
CA THR A 147 11.87 40.82 -10.68
C THR A 147 11.02 41.18 -9.46
N ALA A 148 10.34 42.31 -9.51
CA ALA A 148 9.43 42.69 -8.43
C ALA A 148 8.25 41.72 -8.20
N LEU A 149 7.89 40.90 -9.20
CA LEU A 149 6.86 39.85 -9.06
C LEU A 149 7.43 38.52 -8.58
N VAL A 150 8.70 38.26 -8.89
CA VAL A 150 9.42 37.02 -8.54
C VAL A 150 10.80 37.41 -8.00
N PRO A 151 10.88 37.95 -6.77
CA PRO A 151 12.13 38.45 -6.24
C PRO A 151 13.04 37.27 -5.86
N THR A 152 14.30 37.38 -6.25
CA THR A 152 15.37 36.42 -5.91
C THR A 152 16.56 37.18 -5.32
N ALA A 153 17.46 36.49 -4.63
CA ALA A 153 18.69 37.11 -4.17
C ALA A 153 19.83 36.08 -4.21
N PRO A 154 21.07 36.51 -4.50
CA PRO A 154 22.25 35.72 -4.21
C PRO A 154 22.37 35.44 -2.70
N VAL A 155 23.14 34.40 -2.35
CA VAL A 155 23.47 34.12 -0.94
C VAL A 155 24.14 35.34 -0.30
N ASP A 156 23.80 35.60 0.96
CA ASP A 156 24.27 36.74 1.76
C ASP A 156 23.92 38.13 1.18
N THR A 157 22.90 38.18 0.33
CA THR A 157 22.48 39.40 -0.36
C THR A 157 21.01 39.68 -0.12
N LEU A 158 20.69 40.94 0.22
CA LEU A 158 19.34 41.49 0.18
C LEU A 158 19.17 42.26 -1.15
N CYS A 159 18.23 41.81 -1.97
CA CYS A 159 17.82 42.49 -3.19
C CYS A 159 16.43 43.11 -3.00
N VAL A 160 16.33 44.43 -3.19
CA VAL A 160 15.07 45.17 -3.24
C VAL A 160 14.72 45.43 -4.70
N TYR A 161 13.49 45.11 -5.08
CA TYR A 161 12.96 45.26 -6.43
C TYR A 161 11.88 46.35 -6.43
N PRO A 162 12.20 47.59 -6.85
CA PRO A 162 11.23 48.67 -6.88
C PRO A 162 10.03 48.37 -7.79
N GLN A 163 8.84 48.75 -7.34
CA GLN A 163 7.60 48.73 -8.12
C GLN A 163 7.11 50.13 -8.45
N GLY A 164 7.43 51.11 -7.61
CA GLY A 164 7.14 52.52 -7.87
C GLY A 164 7.89 53.41 -6.91
N ALA A 165 8.23 54.61 -7.37
CA ALA A 165 8.69 55.68 -6.52
C ALA A 165 8.34 57.02 -7.17
N ALA A 166 8.06 58.02 -6.34
CA ALA A 166 7.93 59.39 -6.78
C ALA A 166 8.53 60.33 -5.75
N ASN A 167 9.09 61.44 -6.24
CA ASN A 167 9.72 62.47 -5.42
C ASN A 167 10.76 61.89 -4.43
N PRO A 168 11.88 61.31 -4.91
CA PRO A 168 12.33 61.27 -6.30
C PRO A 168 11.81 60.05 -7.08
N PHE A 169 11.80 60.15 -8.41
CA PHE A 169 11.58 58.98 -9.26
C PHE A 169 12.78 58.03 -9.20
N LEU A 170 12.56 56.77 -9.59
CA LEU A 170 13.62 55.77 -9.67
C LEU A 170 14.70 56.21 -10.67
N GLY A 171 15.95 56.08 -10.24
CA GLY A 171 17.15 56.36 -11.01
C GLY A 171 18.40 55.98 -10.21
N GLY A 172 19.57 56.02 -10.85
CA GLY A 172 20.83 55.70 -10.18
C GLY A 172 21.04 56.53 -8.92
N ALA A 173 21.30 55.87 -7.80
CA ALA A 173 21.50 56.48 -6.47
C ALA A 173 20.32 57.34 -5.93
N SER A 174 19.12 57.23 -6.52
CA SER A 174 17.91 57.93 -6.03
C SER A 174 17.44 57.44 -4.66
N HIS A 175 17.69 56.17 -4.36
CA HIS A 175 17.31 55.47 -3.14
C HIS A 175 18.50 54.65 -2.64
N THR A 176 18.59 54.43 -1.34
CA THR A 176 19.62 53.57 -0.74
C THR A 176 18.97 52.61 0.25
N ALA A 177 19.40 51.35 0.28
CA ALA A 177 18.89 50.35 1.20
C ALA A 177 19.96 49.94 2.22
N PHE A 178 19.55 49.75 3.47
CA PHE A 178 20.42 49.37 4.57
C PHE A 178 19.78 48.28 5.42
N ALA A 179 20.54 47.24 5.74
CA ALA A 179 20.10 46.15 6.60
C ALA A 179 21.02 46.01 7.83
N PRO A 180 20.92 46.91 8.82
CA PRO A 180 21.88 46.93 9.93
C PRO A 180 21.70 45.77 10.92
N THR A 181 20.62 44.99 10.80
CA THR A 181 20.32 43.90 11.74
C THR A 181 19.77 42.68 10.98
N LYS A 182 19.78 41.54 11.64
CA LYS A 182 19.16 40.30 11.15
C LYS A 182 17.62 40.33 11.11
N PHE A 183 16.98 41.38 11.60
CA PHE A 183 15.53 41.45 11.72
C PHE A 183 14.84 42.17 10.57
N GLY A 184 15.59 42.87 9.72
CA GLY A 184 15.01 43.64 8.63
C GLY A 184 15.94 44.72 8.11
N PHE A 185 15.37 45.61 7.33
CA PHE A 185 16.09 46.65 6.61
C PHE A 185 15.19 47.88 6.41
N TYR A 186 15.77 48.92 5.86
CA TYR A 186 15.03 50.09 5.41
C TYR A 186 15.60 50.64 4.11
N VAL A 187 14.75 51.30 3.34
CA VAL A 187 15.10 52.06 2.14
C VAL A 187 14.96 53.53 2.47
N THR A 188 15.97 54.33 2.18
CA THR A 188 15.98 55.79 2.36
C THR A 188 16.00 56.51 1.03
N TRP A 189 15.45 57.72 1.02
CA TRP A 189 15.52 58.66 -0.10
C TRP A 189 15.35 60.09 0.39
N SER A 190 15.71 61.04 -0.48
CA SER A 190 15.53 62.46 -0.23
C SER A 190 14.61 63.07 -1.30
N PRO A 191 13.40 63.55 -0.92
CA PRO A 191 12.50 64.19 -1.86
C PRO A 191 13.10 65.43 -2.50
N THR A 192 12.77 65.68 -3.76
CA THR A 192 13.27 66.82 -4.54
C THR A 192 12.36 68.06 -4.44
N SER A 193 11.13 67.90 -3.95
CA SER A 193 10.15 68.98 -3.77
C SER A 193 9.23 68.72 -2.58
N VAL A 194 8.56 69.77 -2.09
CA VAL A 194 7.43 69.65 -1.14
C VAL A 194 6.29 68.89 -1.82
N GLY A 195 5.59 68.04 -1.07
CA GLY A 195 4.44 67.28 -1.57
C GLY A 195 4.57 65.78 -1.32
N ASP A 196 3.75 65.02 -2.04
CA ASP A 196 3.72 63.56 -1.90
C ASP A 196 5.07 62.94 -2.32
N THR A 197 5.48 61.93 -1.57
CA THR A 197 6.71 61.17 -1.79
C THR A 197 6.48 59.74 -1.35
N TYR A 198 6.84 58.78 -2.18
CA TYR A 198 6.63 57.39 -1.86
C TYR A 198 7.69 56.50 -2.49
N PHE A 199 7.86 55.34 -1.87
CA PHE A 199 8.60 54.22 -2.43
C PHE A 199 7.79 52.95 -2.18
N SER A 200 7.77 52.04 -3.14
CA SER A 200 7.25 50.70 -3.00
C SER A 200 8.10 49.69 -3.75
N GLY A 201 8.23 48.50 -3.19
CA GLY A 201 8.93 47.40 -3.82
C GLY A 201 8.76 46.10 -3.06
N THR A 202 9.13 45.01 -3.71
CA THR A 202 9.31 43.73 -3.05
C THR A 202 10.77 43.51 -2.72
N TYR A 203 11.07 42.51 -1.90
CA TYR A 203 12.44 42.13 -1.61
C TYR A 203 12.60 40.62 -1.51
N ALA A 204 13.85 40.19 -1.68
CA ALA A 204 14.33 38.87 -1.31
C ALA A 204 15.65 38.99 -0.54
N TYR A 205 15.81 38.21 0.52
CA TYR A 205 17.07 38.04 1.23
C TYR A 205 17.38 36.55 1.37
N THR A 206 18.56 36.14 0.93
CA THR A 206 19.03 34.75 1.05
C THR A 206 20.14 34.65 2.10
N GLN A 207 19.92 33.84 3.14
CA GLN A 207 20.80 33.77 4.31
C GLN A 207 22.14 33.08 3.99
N ALA A 208 23.23 33.66 4.50
CA ALA A 208 24.57 33.08 4.42
C ALA A 208 24.71 31.79 5.26
N ALA A 209 25.69 30.95 4.90
CA ALA A 209 26.18 29.92 5.82
C ALA A 209 26.94 30.57 6.98
N LEU A 210 26.76 30.03 8.19
CA LEU A 210 27.50 30.41 9.40
C LEU A 210 28.97 30.01 9.29
#